data_AF-A0A319CJB2-F1
#
_entry.id   AF-A0A319CJB2-F1
#
_cell.length_a   1.000
_cell.length_b   1.000
_cell.length_c   1.000
_cell.angle_alpha   90.00
_cell.angle_beta   90.00
_cell.angle_gamma   90.00
#
_symmetry.space_group_name_H-M   'P 1'
#
loop_
_entity.id
_entity.type
_entity.pdbx_description
1 polymer ?
#
loop_
_entity_poly.entity_id
_entity_poly.type
_entity_poly.pdbx_seq_one_letter_code
_entity_poly.pdbx_strand_id
1 'polypeptide(L)'
;MDCFTNTVPFWKGLKKWLPFTKTTSQEQEIIIFAGVERGPDDLVVTYLRYRFYDRLPWGEFKRLGSSATLAVVKAGWNWIILDHMAASVREGRFKESDLDKAREKAKENRKSKFSRSASDPISCFG
;
A
#
# COMPACT_ATOMS: atom_id res chain seq x y z
N MET A 1 1.84 10.94 51.60
CA MET A 1 0.79 11.92 51.85
C MET A 1 0.93 13.03 50.84
N ASP A 2 -0.21 13.61 50.47
CA ASP A 2 -0.44 14.76 49.59
C ASP A 2 -0.76 14.47 48.11
N CYS A 3 -2.08 14.42 47.92
CA CYS A 3 -2.86 14.56 46.71
C CYS A 3 -2.64 15.93 46.04
N PHE A 4 -2.86 16.03 44.72
CA PHE A 4 -3.99 16.78 44.12
C PHE A 4 -3.85 16.81 42.58
N THR A 5 -4.88 16.26 41.93
CA THR A 5 -5.56 16.70 40.70
C THR A 5 -4.81 17.58 39.67
N ASN A 6 -4.89 17.21 38.38
CA ASN A 6 -5.58 18.04 37.37
C ASN A 6 -5.80 17.31 36.02
N THR A 7 -7.09 17.12 35.73
CA THR A 7 -7.76 17.46 34.46
C THR A 7 -7.29 16.81 33.15
N VAL A 8 -8.03 15.77 32.74
CA VAL A 8 -8.21 15.41 31.32
C VAL A 8 -9.21 16.42 30.72
N PRO A 9 -9.03 16.86 29.46
CA PRO A 9 -9.98 16.33 28.49
C PRO A 9 -9.40 16.05 27.09
N PHE A 10 -9.97 15.01 26.49
CA PHE A 10 -10.34 14.98 25.06
C PHE A 10 -9.29 14.58 24.02
N TRP A 11 -9.13 13.28 23.85
CA TRP A 11 -9.11 12.67 22.51
C TRP A 11 -10.23 11.64 22.43
N LYS A 12 -11.46 12.13 22.22
CA LYS A 12 -12.55 11.31 21.69
C LYS A 12 -12.22 11.02 20.22
N GLY A 13 -12.00 9.74 19.90
CA GLY A 13 -12.13 9.24 18.54
C GLY A 13 -10.85 8.80 17.87
N LEU A 14 -10.20 7.74 18.38
CA LEU A 14 -9.59 6.70 17.52
C LEU A 14 -9.23 5.44 18.33
N LYS A 15 -10.19 4.87 19.05
CA LYS A 15 -10.03 3.54 19.69
C LYS A 15 -11.08 2.61 19.16
N LYS A 16 -10.75 1.87 18.09
CA LYS A 16 -11.34 0.56 17.77
C LYS A 16 -10.62 -0.14 16.61
N TRP A 17 -9.29 -0.29 16.69
CA TRP A 17 -8.55 -1.39 16.05
C TRP A 17 -7.31 -1.67 16.92
N LEU A 18 -7.51 -2.41 18.02
CA LEU A 18 -6.44 -3.13 18.72
C LEU A 18 -6.08 -4.39 17.91
N PRO A 19 -4.97 -5.10 18.19
CA PRO A 19 -3.65 -4.67 18.63
C PRO A 19 -2.58 -5.17 17.64
N PHE A 20 -1.52 -4.38 17.41
CA PHE A 20 -0.33 -4.86 16.70
C PHE A 20 0.37 -5.87 17.63
N THR A 21 -0.04 -7.13 17.58
CA THR A 21 0.64 -8.21 18.30
C THR A 21 2.04 -8.28 17.73
N LYS A 22 2.99 -7.92 18.57
CA LYS A 22 4.43 -8.05 18.45
C LYS A 22 4.75 -9.45 17.91
N THR A 23 4.73 -9.59 16.58
CA THR A 23 5.08 -10.84 15.93
C THR A 23 6.60 -10.86 15.96
N THR A 24 7.11 -11.88 16.61
CA THR A 24 8.52 -12.26 16.67
C THR A 24 9.22 -12.00 15.34
N SER A 25 10.45 -11.52 15.43
CA SER A 25 11.41 -11.22 14.35
C SER A 25 11.62 -12.40 13.38
N GLN A 26 10.60 -12.73 12.59
CA GLN A 26 10.74 -13.43 11.33
C GLN A 26 10.93 -12.34 10.28
N GLU A 27 12.03 -12.44 9.54
CA GLU A 27 12.41 -11.54 8.45
C GLU A 27 11.18 -11.05 7.70
N GLN A 28 10.78 -9.79 7.91
CA GLN A 28 9.74 -9.17 7.11
C GLN A 28 10.28 -9.11 5.69
N GLU A 29 9.86 -10.07 4.88
CA GLU A 29 10.20 -10.14 3.48
C GLU A 29 9.92 -8.80 2.81
N ILE A 30 10.99 -8.14 2.36
CA ILE A 30 10.89 -6.83 1.75
C ILE A 30 10.40 -7.03 0.33
N ILE A 31 9.09 -6.81 0.15
CA ILE A 31 8.43 -6.78 -1.15
C ILE A 31 8.28 -5.33 -1.60
N ILE A 32 8.79 -5.03 -2.79
CA ILE A 32 8.57 -3.75 -3.45
C ILE A 32 7.81 -3.98 -4.75
N PHE A 33 6.63 -3.40 -4.85
CA PHE A 33 5.83 -3.45 -6.07
C PHE A 33 6.48 -2.58 -7.15
N ALA A 34 6.87 -3.19 -8.27
CA ALA A 34 7.56 -2.50 -9.36
C ALA A 34 6.60 -2.12 -10.50
N GLY A 35 5.63 -2.97 -10.81
CA GLY A 35 4.65 -2.68 -11.86
C GLY A 35 3.62 -3.78 -12.04
N VAL A 36 2.68 -3.51 -12.93
CA VAL A 36 1.66 -4.45 -13.36
C VAL A 36 1.40 -4.31 -14.85
N GLU A 37 1.13 -5.44 -15.48
CA GLU A 37 0.85 -5.57 -16.91
C GLU A 37 -0.26 -6.62 -17.13
N ARG A 38 -0.81 -6.63 -18.34
CA ARG A 38 -1.81 -7.62 -18.74
C ARG A 38 -1.12 -8.96 -19.06
N GLY A 39 -1.48 -10.01 -18.33
CA GLY A 39 -1.17 -11.39 -18.70
C GLY A 39 -2.27 -12.04 -19.55
N PRO A 40 -2.08 -13.31 -19.96
CA PRO A 40 -3.07 -14.05 -20.73
C PRO A 40 -4.37 -14.27 -19.94
N ASP A 41 -4.25 -14.68 -18.68
CA ASP A 41 -5.41 -15.09 -17.85
C ASP A 41 -5.64 -14.19 -16.62
N ASP A 42 -4.64 -13.43 -16.19
CA ASP A 42 -4.72 -12.52 -15.05
C ASP A 42 -3.78 -11.32 -15.28
N LEU A 43 -3.86 -10.31 -14.42
CA LEU A 43 -2.79 -9.32 -14.34
C LEU A 43 -1.49 -9.97 -13.87
N VAL A 44 -0.36 -9.56 -14.41
CA VAL A 44 0.97 -10.00 -13.97
C VAL A 44 1.62 -8.84 -13.22
N VAL A 45 1.98 -9.10 -11.97
CA VAL A 45 2.71 -8.17 -11.12
C VAL A 45 4.18 -8.45 -11.23
N THR A 46 4.95 -7.40 -11.51
CA THR A 46 6.40 -7.40 -11.35
C THR A 46 6.72 -6.78 -10.01
N TYR A 47 7.46 -7.50 -9.16
CA TYR A 47 7.87 -7.02 -7.85
C TYR A 47 9.31 -7.41 -7.56
N LEU A 48 9.95 -6.66 -6.67
CA LEU A 48 11.28 -6.97 -6.15
C LEU A 48 11.12 -7.67 -4.81
N ARG A 49 11.71 -8.87 -4.70
CA ARG A 49 11.82 -9.64 -3.46
C ARG A 49 13.29 -9.67 -3.07
N TYR A 50 13.66 -8.98 -2.00
CA TYR A 50 15.05 -8.71 -1.64
C TYR A 50 15.83 -8.01 -2.76
N ARG A 51 16.53 -8.76 -3.62
CA ARG A 51 17.34 -8.27 -4.74
C ARG A 51 16.91 -8.79 -6.11
N PHE A 52 15.91 -9.66 -6.17
CA PHE A 52 15.49 -10.33 -7.40
C PHE A 52 14.12 -9.83 -7.86
N TYR A 53 14.02 -9.54 -9.15
CA TYR A 53 12.76 -9.24 -9.79
C TYR A 53 12.04 -10.54 -10.08
N ASP A 54 10.85 -10.67 -9.50
CA ASP A 54 9.94 -11.79 -9.72
C ASP A 54 8.67 -11.28 -10.41
N ARG A 55 7.99 -12.20 -11.09
CA ARG A 55 6.69 -11.97 -11.72
C ARG A 55 5.71 -13.00 -11.22
N LEU A 56 4.54 -12.55 -10.76
CA LEU A 56 3.45 -13.44 -10.34
C LEU A 56 2.12 -12.95 -10.91
N PRO A 57 1.20 -13.87 -11.26
CA PRO A 57 -0.19 -13.52 -11.45
C PRO A 57 -0.74 -12.79 -10.23
N TRP A 58 -1.64 -11.83 -10.44
CA TRP A 58 -2.22 -11.02 -9.37
C TRP A 58 -2.85 -11.91 -8.29
N GLY A 59 -3.61 -12.92 -8.68
CA GLY A 59 -4.18 -13.90 -7.74
C GLY A 59 -3.15 -14.56 -6.81
N GLU A 60 -1.94 -14.87 -7.30
CA GLU A 60 -0.86 -15.48 -6.52
C GLU A 60 -0.10 -14.45 -5.71
N PHE A 61 0.17 -13.27 -6.27
CA PHE A 61 0.79 -12.15 -5.56
C PHE A 61 -0.02 -11.78 -4.31
N LYS A 62 -1.35 -11.83 -4.38
CA LYS A 62 -2.22 -11.59 -3.21
C LYS A 62 -2.02 -12.60 -2.08
N ARG A 63 -1.59 -13.83 -2.38
CA ARG A 63 -1.35 -14.89 -1.37
C ARG A 63 -0.10 -14.62 -0.53
N LEU A 64 0.77 -13.70 -0.95
CA LEU A 64 1.88 -13.20 -0.13
C LEU A 64 1.39 -12.38 1.08
N GLY A 65 0.09 -12.10 1.16
CA GLY A 65 -0.57 -11.53 2.33
C GLY A 65 -0.28 -10.06 2.53
N SER A 66 -0.22 -9.64 3.80
CA SER A 66 -0.17 -8.24 4.22
C SER A 66 1.00 -7.46 3.60
N SER A 67 2.14 -8.13 3.37
CA SER A 67 3.32 -7.52 2.76
C SER A 67 3.07 -7.08 1.31
N ALA A 68 2.36 -7.90 0.52
CA ALA A 68 1.98 -7.55 -0.85
C ALA A 68 1.00 -6.38 -0.88
N THR A 69 -0.02 -6.39 -0.01
CA THR A 69 -0.98 -5.28 0.10
C THR A 69 -0.28 -3.96 0.44
N LEU A 70 0.64 -4.00 1.41
CA LEU A 70 1.42 -2.83 1.79
C LEU A 70 2.30 -2.33 0.64
N ALA A 71 2.93 -3.24 -0.11
CA ALA A 71 3.78 -2.90 -1.26
C ALA A 71 2.99 -2.16 -2.36
N VAL A 72 1.78 -2.64 -2.68
CA VAL A 72 0.85 -2.01 -3.65
C VAL A 72 0.49 -0.59 -3.21
N VAL A 73 0.08 -0.43 -1.94
CA VAL A 73 -0.31 0.88 -1.39
C VAL A 73 0.87 1.85 -1.35
N LYS A 74 2.07 1.38 -0.99
CA LYS A 74 3.30 2.18 -1.00
C LYS A 74 3.67 2.63 -2.42
N ALA A 75 3.44 1.78 -3.42
CA ALA A 75 3.65 2.14 -4.83
C ALA A 75 2.58 3.11 -5.38
N GLY A 76 1.58 3.50 -4.56
CA GLY A 76 0.53 4.46 -4.95
C GLY A 76 -0.67 3.82 -5.65
N TRP A 77 -0.64 2.50 -5.84
CA TRP A 77 -1.71 1.75 -6.49
C TRP A 77 -2.88 1.51 -5.54
N ASN A 78 -4.06 1.37 -6.13
CA ASN A 78 -5.27 0.99 -5.41
C ASN A 78 -5.55 -0.50 -5.63
N TRP A 79 -5.54 -1.26 -4.53
CA TRP A 79 -5.78 -2.69 -4.53
C TRP A 79 -7.12 -3.09 -5.19
N ILE A 80 -8.19 -2.36 -4.89
CA ILE A 80 -9.54 -2.63 -5.40
C ILE A 80 -9.58 -2.45 -6.92
N ILE A 81 -8.89 -1.43 -7.44
CA ILE A 81 -8.80 -1.18 -8.88
C ILE A 81 -8.05 -2.33 -9.58
N LEU A 82 -6.95 -2.81 -8.98
CA LEU A 82 -6.21 -3.97 -9.49
C LEU A 82 -7.08 -5.24 -9.48
N ASP A 83 -7.87 -5.48 -8.43
CA ASP A 83 -8.81 -6.60 -8.35
C ASP A 83 -9.89 -6.55 -9.45
N HIS A 84 -10.46 -5.37 -9.71
CA HIS A 84 -11.42 -5.19 -10.81
C HIS A 84 -10.78 -5.42 -12.17
N MET A 85 -9.57 -4.91 -12.41
CA MET A 85 -8.87 -5.12 -13.68
C MET A 85 -8.51 -6.58 -13.90
N ALA A 86 -8.04 -7.29 -12.87
CA ALA A 86 -7.81 -8.73 -12.90
C ALA A 86 -9.08 -9.52 -13.26
N ALA A 87 -10.24 -9.13 -12.68
CA ALA A 87 -11.51 -9.71 -13.07
C ALA A 87 -11.84 -9.43 -14.55
N SER A 88 -11.66 -8.21 -15.03
CA SER A 88 -11.86 -7.85 -16.43
C SER A 88 -10.96 -8.63 -17.39
N VAL A 89 -9.73 -8.99 -16.99
CA VAL A 89 -8.84 -9.87 -17.79
C VAL A 89 -9.48 -11.25 -17.94
N ARG A 90 -9.87 -11.87 -16.83
CA ARG A 90 -10.51 -13.20 -16.83
C ARG A 90 -11.82 -13.25 -17.61
N GLU A 91 -12.55 -12.14 -17.64
CA GLU A 91 -13.82 -12.02 -18.36
C GLU A 91 -13.65 -11.61 -19.84
N GLY A 92 -12.41 -11.38 -20.31
CA GLY A 92 -12.13 -10.90 -21.66
C GLY A 92 -12.59 -9.47 -21.95
N ARG A 93 -12.90 -8.68 -20.91
CA ARG A 93 -13.39 -7.29 -21.00
C ARG A 93 -12.31 -6.24 -20.73
N PHE A 94 -11.07 -6.67 -20.56
CA PHE A 94 -9.96 -5.80 -20.19
C PHE A 94 -9.64 -4.78 -21.30
N LYS A 95 -9.40 -3.54 -20.87
CA LYS A 95 -8.96 -2.44 -21.73
C LYS A 95 -7.63 -1.91 -21.24
N GLU A 96 -6.64 -1.86 -22.13
CA GLU A 96 -5.30 -1.34 -21.82
C GLU A 96 -5.37 0.11 -21.31
N SER A 97 -6.29 0.92 -21.86
CA SER A 97 -6.52 2.31 -21.44
C SER A 97 -6.88 2.45 -19.96
N ASP A 98 -7.52 1.45 -19.36
CA ASP A 98 -7.90 1.48 -17.95
C ASP A 98 -6.68 1.22 -17.06
N LEU A 99 -5.76 0.37 -17.52
CA LEU A 99 -4.48 0.14 -16.86
C LEU A 99 -3.57 1.36 -16.95
N ASP A 100 -3.51 2.04 -18.10
CA ASP A 100 -2.74 3.28 -18.25
C ASP A 100 -3.25 4.40 -17.34
N LYS A 101 -4.58 4.59 -17.27
CA LYS A 101 -5.19 5.54 -16.33
C LYS A 101 -4.86 5.19 -14.88
N ALA A 102 -4.91 3.92 -14.52
CA ALA A 102 -4.56 3.45 -13.18
C ALA A 102 -3.07 3.71 -12.87
N ARG A 103 -2.18 3.54 -13.85
CA ARG A 103 -0.75 3.81 -13.74
C ARG A 103 -0.47 5.31 -13.51
N GLU A 104 -1.12 6.19 -14.25
CA GLU A 104 -0.99 7.64 -14.04
C GLU A 104 -1.51 8.06 -12.67
N LYS A 105 -2.68 7.54 -12.25
CA LYS A 105 -3.22 7.79 -10.91
C LYS A 105 -2.29 7.27 -9.81
N ALA A 106 -1.65 6.11 -10.01
CA ALA A 106 -0.69 5.58 -9.06
C ALA A 106 0.56 6.48 -8.94
N LYS A 107 1.06 7.01 -10.06
CA LYS A 107 2.16 8.00 -10.06
C LYS A 107 1.77 9.27 -9.30
N GLU A 108 0.57 9.79 -9.54
CA GLU A 108 0.05 10.97 -8.83
C GLU A 108 -0.07 10.72 -7.32
N ASN A 109 -0.68 9.60 -6.92
CA ASN A 109 -0.79 9.20 -5.51
C ASN A 109 0.57 9.02 -4.84
N ARG A 110 1.55 8.50 -5.58
CA ARG A 110 2.91 8.36 -5.08
C ARG A 110 3.52 9.75 -4.88
N LYS A 111 3.41 10.65 -5.87
CA LYS A 111 3.90 12.03 -5.76
C LYS A 111 3.27 12.77 -4.59
N SER A 112 1.95 12.68 -4.41
CA SER A 112 1.25 13.38 -3.31
C SER A 112 1.69 12.89 -1.92
N LYS A 113 2.05 11.61 -1.78
CA LYS A 113 2.64 11.06 -0.55
C LYS A 113 4.07 11.54 -0.28
N PHE A 114 4.83 11.87 -1.32
CA PHE A 114 6.21 12.37 -1.19
C PHE A 114 6.32 13.90 -1.21
N SER A 115 5.32 14.60 -1.75
CA SER A 115 5.20 16.05 -1.63
C SER A 115 4.83 16.37 -0.19
N ARG A 116 5.84 16.67 0.60
CA ARG A 116 5.73 17.31 1.90
C ARG A 116 4.78 18.50 1.78
N SER A 117 3.73 18.54 2.59
CA SER A 117 2.91 19.74 2.72
C SER A 117 3.84 20.89 3.09
N ALA A 118 3.74 22.04 2.42
CA ALA A 118 4.49 23.25 2.78
C ALA A 118 4.19 23.77 4.20
N SER A 119 3.27 23.11 4.91
CA SER A 119 2.84 23.37 6.29
C SER A 119 3.54 22.50 7.33
N ASP A 120 4.50 21.64 6.95
CA ASP A 120 5.35 20.98 7.93
C ASP A 120 6.17 22.05 8.67
N PRO A 121 6.05 22.17 10.01
CA PRO A 121 6.74 23.23 10.73
C PRO A 121 8.24 23.11 10.51
N ILE A 122 8.85 24.22 10.11
CA ILE A 122 10.31 24.35 10.10
C ILE A 122 10.74 24.12 11.54
N SER A 123 11.42 22.99 11.77
CA SER A 123 12.07 22.67 13.03
C SER A 123 13.25 23.63 13.22
N CYS A 124 12.96 24.86 13.65
CA CYS A 124 13.94 25.80 14.17
C CYS A 124 14.34 25.34 15.58
N PHE A 125 15.25 24.37 15.67
CA PHE A 125 16.07 24.24 16.87
C PHE A 125 17.28 25.16 16.67
N GLY A 126 17.19 26.34 17.27
CA GLY A 126 18.30 27.24 17.57
C GLY A 126 18.38 27.41 19.09
#